data_AF-A0A960NRF3-F1
#
_entry.id   AF-A0A960NRF3-F1
#
_cell.length_a   1.000
_cell.length_b   1.000
_cell.length_c   1.000
_cell.angle_alpha   90.00
_cell.angle_beta   90.00
_cell.angle_gamma   90.00
#
_symmetry.space_group_name_H-M   'P 1'
#
loop_
_entity.id
_entity.type
_entity.pdbx_description
1 polymer ?
#
loop_
_entity_poly.entity_id
_entity_poly.type
_entity_poly.pdbx_seq_one_letter_code
_entity_poly.pdbx_strand_id
1 'polypeptide(L)'
;MAKATSTLDWCVVRLGEDHNWWVAETSDPVRWDVDGLSIVDPRQVDHLIELVDPLRDYGFDQDVFEAAFIPFRIEKDLGNGKVRLKRVKDSLFESEETLFALADVLDEENGPYADLIDHLTRCRVKMLNDLIEFESKLTVDEVEDELREAQNADFIEGIAIHTFNELNAILDYMPAGYEGDDDAPAKDIDADEDEDLPDLDEEEEEKLKNDESLKWDDDEEGEEDSDKEEDDKDDEEDEDSDDDEEEDERPRGRRKR
;
A
#
# COMPACT_ATOMS: atom_id res chain seq x y z
N MET A 1 -16.29 -11.25 32.33
CA MET A 1 -15.30 -10.44 31.59
C MET A 1 -15.61 -10.66 30.12
N ALA A 2 -16.03 -9.61 29.41
CA ALA A 2 -16.48 -9.72 28.04
C ALA A 2 -15.27 -10.07 27.15
N LYS A 3 -15.18 -11.33 26.70
CA LYS A 3 -14.44 -11.65 25.49
C LYS A 3 -15.27 -11.08 24.35
N ALA A 4 -15.07 -9.80 24.04
CA ALA A 4 -15.53 -9.24 22.78
C ALA A 4 -14.65 -9.89 21.72
N THR A 5 -15.14 -10.99 21.13
CA THR A 5 -14.67 -11.46 19.84
C THR A 5 -15.04 -10.37 18.84
N SER A 6 -14.15 -9.39 18.69
CA SER A 6 -14.23 -8.36 17.65
C SER A 6 -13.87 -9.00 16.33
N THR A 7 -14.83 -9.72 15.78
CA THR A 7 -14.71 -10.28 14.45
C THR A 7 -15.26 -9.25 13.48
N LEU A 8 -14.38 -8.60 12.73
CA LEU A 8 -14.78 -7.85 11.54
C LEU A 8 -15.61 -8.80 10.66
N ASP A 9 -16.88 -8.47 10.42
CA ASP A 9 -17.83 -9.37 9.73
C ASP A 9 -17.91 -9.07 8.23
N TRP A 10 -17.81 -7.79 7.88
CA TRP A 10 -17.79 -7.29 6.51
C TRP A 10 -16.91 -6.04 6.41
N CYS A 11 -16.43 -5.79 5.20
CA CYS A 11 -15.78 -4.55 4.79
C CYS A 11 -16.20 -4.19 3.37
N VAL A 12 -16.08 -2.92 3.02
CA VAL A 12 -16.22 -2.41 1.64
C VAL A 12 -14.87 -1.94 1.20
N VAL A 13 -14.46 -2.36 0.00
CA VAL A 13 -13.15 -2.04 -0.58
C VAL A 13 -13.33 -1.23 -1.84
N ARG A 14 -12.34 -0.42 -2.18
CA ARG A 14 -12.28 0.39 -3.40
C ARG A 14 -10.94 0.19 -4.10
N LEU A 15 -10.92 0.29 -5.41
CA LEU A 15 -9.67 0.38 -6.16
C LEU A 15 -9.10 1.81 -6.03
N GLY A 16 -7.83 1.91 -5.67
CA GLY A 16 -7.08 3.17 -5.63
C GLY A 16 -6.58 3.59 -7.01
N GLU A 17 -6.00 4.79 -7.09
CA GLU A 17 -5.33 5.29 -8.30
C GLU A 17 -4.02 4.54 -8.58
N ASP A 18 -3.45 3.94 -7.55
CA ASP A 18 -2.26 3.08 -7.56
C ASP A 18 -2.56 1.64 -8.00
N HIS A 19 -3.76 1.37 -8.50
CA HIS A 19 -4.25 0.04 -8.88
C HIS A 19 -4.31 -0.99 -7.73
N ASN A 20 -4.14 -0.56 -6.48
CA ASN A 20 -4.28 -1.43 -5.31
C ASN A 20 -5.68 -1.33 -4.68
N TRP A 21 -6.02 -2.31 -3.85
CA TRP A 21 -7.30 -2.35 -3.15
C TRP A 21 -7.16 -1.77 -1.74
N TRP A 22 -8.04 -0.83 -1.42
CA TRP A 22 -8.06 -0.13 -0.15
C TRP A 22 -9.41 -0.31 0.54
N VAL A 23 -9.40 -0.45 1.86
CA VAL A 23 -10.63 -0.55 2.64
C VAL A 23 -11.27 0.83 2.76
N ALA A 24 -12.53 0.95 2.36
CA ALA A 24 -13.31 2.18 2.42
C ALA A 24 -14.23 2.24 3.64
N GLU A 25 -14.82 1.10 4.02
CA GLU A 25 -15.71 1.01 5.17
C GLU A 25 -15.54 -0.35 5.86
N THR A 26 -15.64 -0.35 7.19
CA THR A 26 -15.55 -1.57 8.01
C THR A 26 -16.81 -1.71 8.86
N SER A 27 -17.12 -2.96 9.22
CA SER A 27 -18.19 -3.26 10.19
C SER A 27 -17.86 -2.82 11.62
N ASP A 28 -16.59 -2.57 11.93
CA ASP A 28 -16.11 -2.11 13.25
C ASP A 28 -15.14 -0.91 13.09
N PRO A 29 -15.67 0.30 12.82
CA PRO A 29 -14.86 1.50 12.62
C PRO A 29 -14.20 2.03 13.91
N VAL A 30 -14.46 1.40 15.06
CA VAL A 30 -13.85 1.80 16.34
C VAL A 30 -12.48 1.16 16.49
N ARG A 31 -12.31 -0.06 15.96
CA ARG A 31 -11.06 -0.82 16.07
C ARG A 31 -10.24 -0.79 14.80
N TRP A 32 -10.90 -0.68 13.65
CA TRP A 32 -10.26 -0.63 12.36
C TRP A 32 -10.29 0.80 11.85
N ASP A 33 -9.11 1.42 11.80
CA ASP A 33 -8.95 2.63 11.00
C ASP A 33 -9.03 2.24 9.52
N VAL A 34 -9.76 3.03 8.75
CA VAL A 34 -9.89 2.82 7.29
C VAL A 34 -8.87 3.65 6.53
N ASP A 35 -8.27 4.66 7.17
CA ASP A 35 -7.25 5.49 6.55
C ASP A 35 -5.95 4.69 6.42
N GLY A 36 -5.47 4.53 5.18
CA GLY A 36 -4.28 3.70 4.89
C GLY A 36 -4.47 2.18 5.05
N LEU A 37 -5.69 1.69 5.34
CA LEU A 37 -5.92 0.24 5.47
C LEU A 37 -6.02 -0.42 4.10
N SER A 38 -5.00 -1.19 3.74
CA SER A 38 -4.93 -1.96 2.50
C SER A 38 -5.55 -3.35 2.64
N ILE A 39 -5.89 -3.96 1.50
CA ILE A 39 -6.34 -5.35 1.45
C ILE A 39 -5.71 -6.05 0.24
N VAL A 40 -5.21 -7.26 0.46
CA VAL A 40 -4.55 -8.03 -0.58
C VAL A 40 -5.61 -8.70 -1.45
N ASP A 41 -5.52 -8.51 -2.77
CA ASP A 41 -6.44 -9.13 -3.72
C ASP A 41 -6.09 -10.60 -3.98
N PRO A 42 -7.02 -11.41 -4.50
CA PRO A 42 -6.78 -12.84 -4.69
C PRO A 42 -5.54 -13.17 -5.53
N ARG A 43 -5.21 -12.37 -6.55
CA ARG A 43 -4.03 -12.61 -7.39
C ARG A 43 -2.74 -12.28 -6.66
N GLN A 44 -2.75 -11.20 -5.87
CA GLN A 44 -1.65 -10.88 -4.98
C GLN A 44 -1.45 -11.96 -3.92
N VAL A 45 -2.53 -12.54 -3.37
CA VAL A 45 -2.43 -13.69 -2.45
C VAL A 45 -1.79 -14.89 -3.13
N ASP A 46 -2.25 -15.26 -4.34
CA ASP A 46 -1.66 -16.37 -5.10
C ASP A 46 -0.15 -16.15 -5.32
N HIS A 47 0.25 -14.93 -5.68
CA HIS A 47 1.65 -14.58 -5.86
C HIS A 47 2.47 -14.69 -4.56
N LEU A 48 1.94 -14.20 -3.44
CA LEU A 48 2.58 -14.35 -2.13
C LEU A 48 2.74 -15.84 -1.77
N ILE A 49 1.75 -16.67 -2.06
CA ILE A 49 1.80 -18.13 -1.83
C ILE A 49 2.93 -18.77 -2.65
N GLU A 50 3.13 -18.34 -3.90
CA GLU A 50 4.24 -18.80 -4.74
C GLU A 50 5.60 -18.37 -4.16
N LEU A 51 5.72 -17.13 -3.68
CA LEU A 51 6.97 -16.60 -3.10
C LEU A 51 7.36 -17.27 -1.78
N VAL A 52 6.39 -17.68 -0.96
CA VAL A 52 6.66 -18.39 0.31
C VAL A 52 6.91 -19.88 0.13
N ASP A 53 6.59 -20.47 -1.02
CA ASP A 53 6.77 -21.92 -1.25
C ASP A 53 8.23 -22.37 -1.09
N PRO A 54 9.24 -21.68 -1.66
CA PRO A 54 10.65 -21.99 -1.40
C PRO A 54 11.07 -21.83 0.07
N LEU A 55 10.41 -20.95 0.83
CA LEU A 55 10.73 -20.72 2.25
C LEU A 55 10.31 -21.89 3.14
N ARG A 56 9.47 -22.83 2.65
CA ARG A 56 9.07 -24.05 3.37
C ARG A 56 10.28 -24.88 3.80
N ASP A 57 11.29 -24.98 2.96
CA ASP A 57 12.53 -25.71 3.27
C ASP A 57 13.36 -25.03 4.38
N TYR A 58 13.13 -23.73 4.61
CA TYR A 58 13.84 -22.90 5.60
C TYR A 58 13.03 -22.69 6.90
N GLY A 59 11.89 -23.37 7.02
CA GLY A 59 11.04 -23.38 8.22
C GLY A 59 9.85 -22.44 8.17
N PHE A 60 9.39 -22.03 6.98
CA PHE A 60 8.13 -21.32 6.83
C PHE A 60 6.96 -22.15 7.38
N ASP A 61 6.01 -21.46 8.02
CA ASP A 61 4.87 -22.06 8.70
C ASP A 61 3.60 -21.45 8.11
N GLN A 62 2.83 -22.30 7.43
CA GLN A 62 1.59 -21.90 6.77
C GLN A 62 0.56 -21.40 7.78
N ASP A 63 0.54 -21.95 8.99
CA ASP A 63 -0.44 -21.57 10.02
C ASP A 63 -0.21 -20.13 10.48
N VAL A 64 1.05 -19.64 10.49
CA VAL A 64 1.39 -18.25 10.81
C VAL A 64 0.86 -17.31 9.72
N PHE A 65 1.01 -17.68 8.44
CA PHE A 65 0.45 -16.91 7.33
C PHE A 65 -1.07 -16.86 7.37
N GLU A 66 -1.74 -18.00 7.55
CA GLU A 66 -3.20 -18.03 7.63
C GLU A 66 -3.74 -17.28 8.86
N ALA A 67 -3.02 -17.27 9.98
CA ALA A 67 -3.41 -16.53 11.17
C ALA A 67 -3.28 -15.01 11.01
N ALA A 68 -2.31 -14.57 10.21
CA ALA A 68 -2.06 -13.15 9.92
C ALA A 68 -3.16 -12.50 9.08
N PHE A 69 -3.93 -13.30 8.34
CA PHE A 69 -4.91 -12.80 7.39
C PHE A 69 -6.35 -13.17 7.76
N ILE A 70 -7.25 -12.22 7.54
CA ILE A 70 -8.69 -12.42 7.62
C ILE A 70 -9.21 -12.61 6.19
N PRO A 71 -9.68 -13.81 5.81
CA PRO A 71 -10.14 -14.07 4.46
C PRO A 71 -11.56 -13.51 4.22
N PHE A 72 -11.74 -12.94 3.05
CA PHE A 72 -12.95 -12.24 2.62
C PHE A 72 -13.41 -12.72 1.24
N ARG A 73 -14.70 -12.98 1.11
CA ARG A 73 -15.34 -13.33 -0.17
C ARG A 73 -16.16 -12.15 -0.68
N ILE A 74 -16.22 -11.98 -2.00
CA ILE A 74 -17.12 -11.01 -2.64
C ILE A 74 -18.57 -11.38 -2.33
N GLU A 75 -19.28 -10.48 -1.64
CA GLU A 75 -20.72 -10.63 -1.38
C GLU A 75 -21.54 -9.92 -2.46
N LYS A 76 -21.17 -8.67 -2.77
CA LYS A 76 -21.91 -7.85 -3.73
C LYS A 76 -21.03 -6.73 -4.29
N ASP A 77 -21.14 -6.47 -5.58
CA ASP A 77 -20.61 -5.25 -6.20
C ASP A 77 -21.55 -4.06 -5.90
N LEU A 78 -20.99 -2.98 -5.35
CA LEU A 78 -21.71 -1.75 -5.02
C LEU A 78 -21.65 -0.72 -6.16
N GLY A 79 -20.89 -0.99 -7.22
CA GLY A 79 -20.66 -0.06 -8.33
C GLY A 79 -19.64 1.03 -7.99
N ASN A 80 -19.28 1.83 -9.00
CA ASN A 80 -18.28 2.91 -8.88
C ASN A 80 -16.93 2.44 -8.34
N GLY A 81 -16.50 1.23 -8.70
CA GLY A 81 -15.23 0.64 -8.23
C GLY A 81 -15.25 0.21 -6.76
N LYS A 82 -16.42 0.12 -6.12
CA LYS A 82 -16.57 -0.36 -4.73
C LYS A 82 -17.17 -1.76 -4.67
N VAL A 83 -16.57 -2.63 -3.87
CA VAL A 83 -17.03 -4.01 -3.67
C VAL A 83 -17.27 -4.27 -2.20
N ARG A 84 -18.40 -4.91 -1.86
CA ARG A 84 -18.69 -5.37 -0.52
C ARG A 84 -18.18 -6.80 -0.34
N LEU A 85 -17.36 -6.97 0.69
CA LEU A 85 -16.77 -8.23 1.07
C LEU A 85 -17.37 -8.74 2.37
N LYS A 86 -17.46 -10.07 2.49
CA LYS A 86 -17.95 -10.76 3.68
C LYS A 86 -16.89 -11.72 4.18
N ARG A 87 -16.64 -11.69 5.49
CA ARG A 87 -15.66 -12.57 6.13
C ARG A 87 -16.06 -14.04 5.95
N VAL A 88 -15.07 -14.85 5.61
CA VAL A 88 -15.19 -16.31 5.58
C VAL A 88 -14.17 -16.93 6.55
N LYS A 89 -14.17 -18.26 6.66
CA LYS A 89 -13.18 -19.02 7.44
C LYS A 89 -12.51 -20.09 6.57
N ASP A 90 -12.51 -19.86 5.27
CA ASP A 90 -11.91 -20.74 4.30
C ASP A 90 -10.40 -20.47 4.29
N SER A 91 -9.58 -21.51 4.11
CA SER A 91 -8.11 -21.38 4.05
C SER A 91 -7.69 -20.66 2.77
N LEU A 92 -6.69 -19.78 2.86
CA LEU A 92 -6.14 -19.09 1.68
C LEU A 92 -5.33 -20.04 0.76
N PHE A 93 -4.79 -21.14 1.29
CA PHE A 93 -3.98 -22.07 0.52
C PHE A 93 -4.78 -23.23 -0.09
N GLU A 94 -5.83 -23.68 0.58
CA GLU A 94 -6.61 -24.86 0.16
C GLU A 94 -7.90 -24.50 -0.58
N SER A 95 -8.34 -23.25 -0.52
CA SER A 95 -9.58 -22.80 -1.16
C SER A 95 -9.41 -22.65 -2.67
N GLU A 96 -10.31 -23.24 -3.45
CA GLU A 96 -10.43 -23.01 -4.90
C GLU A 96 -11.11 -21.67 -5.23
N GLU A 97 -11.64 -20.98 -4.21
CA GLU A 97 -12.31 -19.69 -4.37
C GLU A 97 -11.33 -18.52 -4.29
N THR A 98 -11.59 -17.48 -5.08
CA THR A 98 -10.82 -16.23 -5.04
C THR A 98 -11.16 -15.40 -3.80
N LEU A 99 -10.28 -15.44 -2.80
CA LEU A 99 -10.46 -14.76 -1.52
C LEU A 99 -9.54 -13.54 -1.42
N PHE A 100 -10.09 -12.43 -0.91
CA PHE A 100 -9.30 -11.29 -0.47
C PHE A 100 -8.72 -11.56 0.91
N ALA A 101 -7.54 -11.05 1.20
CA ALA A 101 -6.88 -11.22 2.49
C ALA A 101 -6.61 -9.86 3.13
N LEU A 102 -7.24 -9.61 4.28
CA LEU A 102 -6.99 -8.43 5.10
C LEU A 102 -6.00 -8.77 6.21
N ALA A 103 -4.88 -8.06 6.32
CA ALA A 103 -3.93 -8.26 7.40
C ALA A 103 -4.54 -7.87 8.76
N ASP A 104 -4.31 -8.69 9.78
CA ASP A 104 -4.72 -8.40 11.16
C ASP A 104 -3.69 -7.45 11.83
N VAL A 105 -3.82 -6.17 11.49
CA VAL A 105 -2.96 -5.06 11.97
C VAL A 105 -3.49 -4.39 13.25
N LEU A 106 -4.45 -5.01 13.95
CA LEU A 106 -5.03 -4.43 15.17
C LEU A 106 -4.01 -4.26 16.30
N ASP A 107 -2.96 -5.07 16.30
CA ASP A 107 -1.83 -4.99 17.22
C ASP A 107 -0.55 -5.04 16.39
N GLU A 108 0.04 -3.87 16.12
CA GLU A 108 1.22 -3.73 15.27
C GLU A 108 2.49 -4.33 15.88
N GLU A 109 2.53 -4.55 17.21
CA GLU A 109 3.73 -5.05 17.90
C GLU A 109 3.64 -6.54 18.24
N ASN A 110 2.46 -7.05 18.59
CA ASN A 110 2.26 -8.44 19.03
C ASN A 110 1.10 -9.13 18.31
N GLY A 111 0.66 -8.59 17.18
CA GLY A 111 -0.43 -9.14 16.39
C GLY A 111 0.02 -10.30 15.48
N PRO A 112 -0.95 -11.07 14.97
CA PRO A 112 -0.67 -12.17 14.03
C PRO A 112 0.10 -11.73 12.78
N TYR A 113 -0.15 -10.51 12.31
CA TYR A 113 0.57 -9.96 11.15
C TYR A 113 2.03 -9.58 11.48
N ALA A 114 2.29 -9.02 12.66
CA ALA A 114 3.65 -8.77 13.13
C ALA A 114 4.45 -10.08 13.27
N ASP A 115 3.82 -11.13 13.82
CA ASP A 115 4.41 -12.47 13.90
C ASP A 115 4.75 -13.03 12.51
N LEU A 116 3.93 -12.74 11.49
CA LEU A 116 4.21 -13.15 10.10
C LEU A 116 5.42 -12.41 9.52
N ILE A 117 5.51 -11.09 9.71
CA ILE A 117 6.66 -10.29 9.24
C ILE A 117 7.95 -10.84 9.82
N ASP A 118 8.01 -10.99 11.15
CA ASP A 118 9.14 -11.58 11.88
C ASP A 118 9.51 -12.97 11.33
N HIS A 119 8.51 -13.81 11.08
CA HIS A 119 8.71 -15.18 10.62
C HIS A 119 9.25 -15.22 9.19
N LEU A 120 8.70 -14.40 8.30
CA LEU A 120 9.16 -14.28 6.91
C LEU A 120 10.59 -13.76 6.86
N THR A 121 10.93 -12.70 7.62
CA THR A 121 12.29 -12.16 7.66
C THR A 121 13.29 -13.20 8.14
N ARG A 122 12.96 -13.96 9.19
CA ARG A 122 13.82 -15.07 9.67
C ARG A 122 13.98 -16.17 8.63
N CYS A 123 12.92 -16.52 7.90
CA CYS A 123 13.00 -17.54 6.85
C CYS A 123 13.84 -17.05 5.66
N ARG A 124 13.63 -15.80 5.22
CA ARG A 124 14.38 -15.17 4.13
C ARG A 124 15.86 -15.07 4.45
N VAL A 125 16.22 -14.60 5.65
CA VAL A 125 17.63 -14.51 6.08
C VAL A 125 18.32 -15.87 6.11
N LYS A 126 17.62 -16.94 6.52
CA LYS A 126 18.18 -18.30 6.44
C LYS A 126 18.40 -18.72 5.00
N MET A 127 17.41 -18.51 4.12
CA MET A 127 17.53 -18.82 2.71
C MET A 127 18.70 -18.06 2.05
N LEU A 128 18.82 -16.76 2.29
CA LEU A 128 19.91 -15.94 1.74
C LEU A 128 21.27 -16.41 2.24
N ASN A 129 21.41 -16.71 3.54
CA ASN A 129 22.66 -17.23 4.11
C ASN A 129 23.06 -18.61 3.58
N ASP A 130 22.10 -19.41 3.12
CA ASP A 130 22.36 -20.73 2.55
C ASP A 130 22.64 -20.64 1.02
N LEU A 131 22.05 -19.67 0.33
CA LEU A 131 22.27 -19.44 -1.11
C LEU A 131 23.53 -18.62 -1.41
N ILE A 132 23.87 -17.66 -0.55
CA ILE A 132 24.97 -16.72 -0.75
C ILE A 132 26.07 -16.97 0.29
N GLU A 133 27.30 -17.14 -0.18
CA GLU A 133 28.48 -17.25 0.69
C GLU A 133 28.96 -15.85 1.11
N PHE A 134 28.33 -15.28 2.13
CA PHE A 134 28.74 -13.99 2.70
C PHE A 134 30.07 -14.07 3.46
N GLU A 135 30.83 -12.97 3.48
CA GLU A 135 32.02 -12.83 4.36
C GLU A 135 31.61 -12.85 5.85
N SER A 136 30.47 -12.24 6.16
CA SER A 136 29.79 -12.30 7.45
C SER A 136 28.32 -12.65 7.22
N LYS A 137 27.78 -13.60 8.00
CA LYS A 137 26.38 -14.00 7.87
C LYS A 137 25.46 -12.79 8.07
N LEU A 138 24.49 -12.66 7.17
CA LEU A 138 23.41 -11.69 7.27
C LEU A 138 22.59 -11.99 8.53
N THR A 139 22.34 -10.98 9.35
CA THR A 139 21.52 -11.10 10.55
C THR A 139 20.10 -10.62 10.30
N VAL A 140 19.16 -11.09 11.14
CA VAL A 140 17.76 -10.68 11.06
C VAL A 140 17.62 -9.20 11.38
N ASP A 141 18.30 -8.75 12.44
CA ASP A 141 18.31 -7.36 12.90
C ASP A 141 18.77 -6.39 11.79
N GLU A 142 19.79 -6.75 10.98
CA GLU A 142 20.24 -5.91 9.86
C GLU A 142 19.16 -5.73 8.78
N VAL A 143 18.48 -6.82 8.40
CA VAL A 143 17.41 -6.76 7.38
C VAL A 143 16.20 -6.01 7.92
N GLU A 144 15.83 -6.24 9.17
CA GLU A 144 14.73 -5.51 9.82
C GLU A 144 15.01 -4.00 9.91
N ASP A 145 16.24 -3.62 10.25
CA ASP A 145 16.63 -2.21 10.32
C ASP A 145 16.55 -1.54 8.94
N GLU A 146 17.05 -2.18 7.87
CA GLU A 146 16.97 -1.64 6.50
C GLU A 146 15.52 -1.50 6.01
N LEU A 147 14.69 -2.52 6.23
CA LEU A 147 13.28 -2.46 5.85
C LEU A 147 12.54 -1.37 6.62
N ARG A 148 12.84 -1.20 7.91
CA ARG A 148 12.24 -0.15 8.73
C ARG A 148 12.69 1.25 8.31
N GLU A 149 13.93 1.42 7.88
CA GLU A 149 14.41 2.67 7.31
C GLU A 149 13.65 3.03 6.02
N ALA A 150 13.44 2.07 5.12
CA ALA A 150 12.64 2.26 3.91
C ALA A 150 11.18 2.62 4.23
N GLN A 151 10.54 1.88 5.13
CA GLN A 151 9.17 2.16 5.56
C GLN A 151 9.04 3.55 6.23
N ASN A 152 10.03 3.96 7.02
CA ASN A 152 10.04 5.28 7.64
C ASN A 152 10.20 6.40 6.60
N ALA A 153 10.96 6.17 5.51
CA ALA A 153 11.06 7.13 4.43
C ALA A 153 9.70 7.34 3.75
N ASP A 154 8.99 6.26 3.40
CA ASP A 154 7.65 6.31 2.83
C ASP A 154 6.65 7.03 3.76
N PHE A 155 6.74 6.75 5.07
CA PHE A 155 5.91 7.42 6.07
C PHE A 155 6.17 8.92 6.15
N ILE A 156 7.44 9.36 6.07
CA ILE A 156 7.79 10.78 6.05
C ILE A 156 7.28 11.46 4.77
N GLU A 157 7.25 10.73 3.64
CA GLU A 157 6.69 11.19 2.38
C GLU A 157 5.16 11.16 2.34
N GLY A 158 4.51 10.56 3.35
CA GLY A 158 3.06 10.45 3.46
C GLY A 158 2.47 9.39 2.52
N ILE A 159 3.27 8.43 2.07
CA ILE A 159 2.85 7.33 1.21
C ILE A 159 2.33 6.20 2.11
N ALA A 160 1.07 5.80 1.92
CA ALA A 160 0.52 4.65 2.61
C ALA A 160 1.11 3.36 2.01
N ILE A 161 1.75 2.54 2.85
CA ILE A 161 2.34 1.28 2.42
C ILE A 161 1.24 0.22 2.33
N HIS A 162 1.13 -0.41 1.17
CA HIS A 162 0.21 -1.52 0.97
C HIS A 162 0.81 -2.80 1.57
N THR A 163 0.01 -3.61 2.28
CA THR A 163 0.43 -4.88 2.90
C THR A 163 1.16 -5.80 1.92
N PHE A 164 0.70 -5.87 0.67
CA PHE A 164 1.38 -6.64 -0.38
C PHE A 164 2.82 -6.17 -0.64
N ASN A 165 3.03 -4.85 -0.71
CA ASN A 165 4.37 -4.29 -0.97
C ASN A 165 5.30 -4.53 0.22
N GLU A 166 4.79 -4.43 1.45
CA GLU A 166 5.55 -4.74 2.65
C GLU A 166 6.02 -6.21 2.67
N LEU A 167 5.13 -7.14 2.35
CA LEU A 167 5.49 -8.56 2.28
C LEU A 167 6.46 -8.86 1.15
N ASN A 168 6.27 -8.26 -0.03
CA ASN A 168 7.22 -8.42 -1.13
C ASN A 168 8.58 -7.80 -0.80
N ALA A 169 8.63 -6.67 -0.11
CA ALA A 169 9.89 -6.07 0.31
C ALA A 169 10.72 -7.04 1.16
N ILE A 170 10.08 -7.85 2.01
CA ILE A 170 10.74 -8.93 2.78
C ILE A 170 11.09 -10.12 1.88
N LEU A 171 10.13 -10.61 1.10
CA LEU A 171 10.26 -11.85 0.32
C LEU A 171 11.26 -11.72 -0.83
N ASP A 172 11.37 -10.54 -1.43
CA ASP A 172 12.29 -10.21 -2.51
C ASP A 172 13.57 -9.52 -2.01
N TYR A 173 13.71 -9.32 -0.69
CA TYR A 173 14.88 -8.67 -0.12
C TYR A 173 16.18 -9.35 -0.59
N MET A 174 17.10 -8.54 -1.10
CA MET A 174 18.44 -8.92 -1.52
C MET A 174 19.44 -7.91 -0.97
N PRO A 175 20.51 -8.35 -0.29
CA PRO A 175 21.53 -7.44 0.20
C PRO A 175 22.20 -6.66 -0.93
N ALA A 176 22.49 -5.38 -0.68
CA ALA A 176 23.14 -4.51 -1.65
C ALA A 176 24.43 -5.14 -2.21
N GLY A 177 24.54 -5.20 -3.55
CA GLY A 177 25.68 -5.79 -4.25
C GLY A 177 25.58 -7.31 -4.51
N TYR A 178 24.49 -7.95 -4.08
CA TYR A 178 24.12 -9.32 -4.45
C TYR A 178 22.83 -9.39 -5.27
N GLU A 179 22.31 -8.24 -5.71
CA GLU A 179 21.36 -8.14 -6.81
C GLU A 179 21.97 -8.90 -7.98
N GLY A 180 21.37 -10.04 -8.34
CA GLY A 180 21.91 -10.87 -9.41
C GLY A 180 21.95 -10.06 -10.71
N ASP A 181 22.95 -10.34 -11.55
CA ASP A 181 22.97 -9.93 -12.97
C ASP A 181 21.82 -10.55 -13.80
N ASP A 182 20.91 -11.27 -13.12
CA ASP A 182 19.66 -11.87 -13.60
C ASP A 182 18.41 -11.10 -13.13
N ASP A 183 18.56 -9.90 -12.53
CA ASP A 183 17.51 -8.91 -12.71
C ASP A 183 17.47 -8.68 -14.21
N ALA A 184 16.43 -9.21 -14.86
CA ALA A 184 16.28 -9.15 -16.30
C ALA A 184 16.68 -7.74 -16.70
N PRO A 185 17.62 -7.56 -17.66
CA PRO A 185 17.83 -6.22 -18.16
C PRO A 185 16.44 -5.72 -18.47
N ALA A 186 16.06 -4.57 -17.88
CA ALA A 186 15.05 -3.73 -18.49
C ALA A 186 15.31 -3.89 -19.97
N LYS A 187 14.32 -4.35 -20.73
CA LYS A 187 14.44 -4.34 -22.18
C LYS A 187 14.71 -2.89 -22.54
N ASP A 188 15.99 -2.50 -22.51
CA ASP A 188 16.60 -1.72 -23.54
C ASP A 188 16.06 -2.38 -24.78
N ILE A 189 15.09 -1.70 -25.36
CA ILE A 189 14.67 -1.91 -26.72
C ILE A 189 15.92 -1.51 -27.51
N ASP A 190 16.91 -2.41 -27.51
CA ASP A 190 18.01 -2.42 -28.45
C ASP A 190 17.31 -2.54 -29.79
N ALA A 191 17.35 -1.42 -30.49
CA ALA A 191 16.79 -1.21 -31.79
C ALA A 191 17.54 -2.07 -32.81
N ASP A 192 17.25 -3.38 -32.88
CA ASP A 192 17.81 -4.29 -33.90
C ASP A 192 16.97 -5.59 -34.07
N GLU A 193 15.64 -5.56 -33.92
CA GLU A 193 14.74 -6.66 -34.36
C GLU A 193 13.50 -6.16 -35.15
N ASP A 194 13.69 -5.15 -36.02
CA ASP A 194 12.70 -4.76 -37.05
C ASP A 194 12.83 -5.62 -38.33
N GLU A 195 12.72 -6.95 -38.24
CA GLU A 195 12.70 -7.82 -39.45
C GLU A 195 11.43 -8.69 -39.61
N ASP A 196 10.44 -8.60 -38.71
CA ASP A 196 9.22 -9.42 -38.79
C ASP A 196 7.89 -8.64 -38.58
N LEU A 197 7.88 -7.32 -38.76
CA LEU A 197 6.62 -6.60 -39.01
C LEU A 197 6.35 -6.60 -40.53
N PRO A 198 5.16 -7.03 -41.00
CA PRO A 198 4.81 -6.92 -42.40
C PRO A 198 4.80 -5.44 -42.81
N ASP A 199 5.57 -5.10 -43.86
CA ASP A 199 5.53 -3.77 -44.48
C ASP A 199 4.07 -3.39 -44.77
N LEU A 200 3.58 -2.34 -44.11
CA LEU A 200 2.29 -1.75 -44.44
C LEU A 200 2.42 -1.15 -45.86
N ASP A 201 1.68 -1.71 -46.82
CA ASP A 201 1.64 -1.20 -48.18
C ASP A 201 1.25 0.29 -48.19
N GLU A 202 1.81 1.08 -49.11
CA GLU A 202 1.60 2.54 -49.25
C GLU A 202 0.12 2.98 -49.24
N GLU A 203 -0.82 2.07 -49.53
CA GLU A 203 -2.27 2.32 -49.44
C GLU A 203 -2.84 2.40 -48.01
N GLU A 204 -2.24 1.74 -47.01
CA GLU A 204 -2.67 1.88 -45.61
C GLU A 204 -2.06 3.13 -44.93
N GLU A 205 -0.87 3.55 -45.36
CA GLU A 205 -0.22 4.76 -44.86
C GLU A 205 -0.96 6.05 -45.30
N GLU A 206 -1.49 6.06 -46.53
CA GLU A 206 -2.31 7.18 -47.06
C GLU A 206 -3.69 7.28 -46.38
N LYS A 207 -4.25 6.17 -45.88
CA LYS A 207 -5.48 6.19 -45.07
C LYS A 207 -5.26 6.74 -43.67
N LEU A 208 -4.12 6.44 -43.06
CA LEU A 208 -3.77 6.98 -41.74
C LEU A 208 -3.45 8.48 -41.79
N LYS A 209 -2.87 8.97 -42.90
CA LYS A 209 -2.62 10.42 -43.14
C LYS A 209 -3.89 11.23 -43.42
N ASN A 210 -5.01 10.60 -43.75
CA ASN A 210 -6.26 11.30 -44.07
C ASN A 210 -7.27 11.35 -42.91
N ASP A 211 -6.96 10.73 -41.77
CA ASP A 211 -7.86 10.81 -40.61
C ASP A 211 -7.63 12.14 -39.84
N GLU A 212 -8.34 13.18 -40.28
CA GLU A 212 -8.41 14.49 -39.62
C GLU A 212 -9.00 14.44 -38.18
N SER A 213 -9.33 13.26 -37.64
CA SER A 213 -9.73 13.08 -36.23
C SER A 213 -8.57 13.22 -35.23
N LEU A 214 -7.32 13.28 -35.70
CA LEU A 214 -6.11 13.43 -34.86
C LEU A 214 -5.53 14.85 -34.90
N LYS A 215 -6.38 15.85 -35.19
CA LYS A 215 -6.13 17.24 -34.78
C LYS A 215 -6.45 17.35 -33.30
N TRP A 216 -5.40 17.38 -32.48
CA TRP A 216 -5.46 18.03 -31.19
C TRP A 216 -5.93 19.46 -31.44
N ASP A 217 -7.06 19.85 -30.86
CA ASP A 217 -7.57 21.21 -30.90
C ASP A 217 -6.69 22.06 -29.98
N ASP A 218 -5.50 22.35 -30.49
CA ASP A 218 -4.57 23.37 -30.02
C ASP A 218 -4.42 24.31 -31.21
N ASP A 219 -5.22 25.38 -31.22
CA ASP A 219 -4.76 26.78 -31.34
C ASP A 219 -5.96 27.71 -31.66
N GLU A 220 -6.14 28.80 -30.90
CA GLU A 220 -6.10 30.14 -31.50
C GLU A 220 -6.21 31.26 -30.45
N GLU A 221 -5.17 32.08 -30.45
CA GLU A 221 -4.96 33.35 -29.75
C GLU A 221 -6.08 34.38 -29.96
N GLY A 222 -6.21 35.30 -28.99
CA GLY A 222 -6.95 36.55 -29.15
C GLY A 222 -6.74 37.53 -28.00
N GLU A 223 -5.73 38.40 -28.13
CA GLU A 223 -5.65 39.67 -27.39
C GLU A 223 -6.92 40.51 -27.64
N GLU A 224 -7.51 41.12 -26.60
CA GLU A 224 -7.80 42.57 -26.57
C GLU A 224 -8.38 43.03 -25.22
N ASP A 225 -7.85 44.17 -24.80
CA ASP A 225 -8.06 44.99 -23.62
C ASP A 225 -9.49 45.58 -23.52
N SER A 226 -10.11 45.58 -22.33
CA SER A 226 -11.02 46.68 -21.95
C SER A 226 -11.23 46.79 -20.43
N ASP A 227 -10.62 47.82 -19.86
CA ASP A 227 -11.00 48.54 -18.63
C ASP A 227 -12.52 48.63 -18.35
N LYS A 228 -12.91 48.37 -17.08
CA LYS A 228 -13.57 49.36 -16.17
C LYS A 228 -14.07 48.77 -14.84
N GLU A 229 -13.38 49.19 -13.78
CA GLU A 229 -13.84 49.95 -12.60
C GLU A 229 -15.02 49.52 -11.68
N GLU A 230 -14.72 49.76 -10.39
CA GLU A 230 -15.55 50.02 -9.18
C GLU A 230 -16.06 48.81 -8.38
N ASP A 231 -15.52 48.51 -7.20
CA ASP A 231 -15.48 49.20 -5.87
C ASP A 231 -16.44 48.48 -4.93
N ASP A 232 -15.92 47.79 -3.92
CA ASP A 232 -16.23 48.10 -2.51
C ASP A 232 -15.42 47.19 -1.58
N LYS A 233 -14.37 47.80 -1.02
CA LYS A 233 -14.09 47.99 0.42
C LYS A 233 -14.23 46.84 1.44
N ASP A 234 -13.18 46.86 2.26
CA ASP A 234 -13.06 46.60 3.71
C ASP A 234 -12.54 45.21 4.06
N ASP A 235 -11.52 45.07 4.91
CA ASP A 235 -10.42 45.91 5.39
C ASP A 235 -9.53 44.88 6.11
N GLU A 236 -8.21 44.93 5.88
CA GLU A 236 -7.23 44.16 6.63
C GLU A 236 -6.96 44.87 7.96
N GLU A 237 -6.78 44.07 9.02
CA GLU A 237 -5.83 44.29 10.14
C GLU A 237 -6.00 45.60 10.97
N ASP A 238 -6.08 45.60 12.29
CA ASP A 238 -5.01 45.19 13.19
C ASP A 238 -5.42 45.45 14.65
N GLU A 239 -4.72 44.75 15.55
CA GLU A 239 -4.30 45.12 16.91
C GLU A 239 -5.15 46.11 17.74
N ASP A 240 -5.63 45.61 18.89
CA ASP A 240 -5.52 46.40 20.12
C ASP A 240 -5.23 45.50 21.34
N SER A 241 -4.05 45.75 21.88
CA SER A 241 -3.56 45.37 23.20
C SER A 241 -4.28 46.19 24.25
N ASP A 242 -4.81 45.58 25.31
CA ASP A 242 -4.79 46.24 26.63
C ASP A 242 -4.80 45.25 27.79
N ASP A 243 -3.94 45.63 28.72
CA ASP A 243 -3.53 45.08 30.01
C ASP A 243 -4.61 45.31 31.09
N ASP A 244 -4.63 44.49 32.14
CA ASP A 244 -4.86 44.90 33.54
C ASP A 244 -5.07 43.69 34.50
N GLU A 245 -3.99 43.40 35.22
CA GLU A 245 -3.85 43.33 36.69
C GLU A 245 -4.79 42.48 37.60
N GLU A 246 -4.09 41.64 38.41
CA GLU A 246 -4.28 41.32 39.84
C GLU A 246 -5.59 40.69 40.37
N GLU A 247 -5.49 39.48 40.95
CA GLU A 247 -5.58 39.33 42.42
C GLU A 247 -5.17 37.93 42.91
N ASP A 248 -4.19 37.95 43.82
CA ASP A 248 -3.86 36.92 44.80
C ASP A 248 -5.09 36.35 45.53
N GLU A 249 -5.15 35.03 45.73
CA GLU A 249 -5.50 34.44 47.04
C GLU A 249 -5.41 32.90 47.03
N ARG A 250 -4.29 32.35 47.51
CA ARG A 250 -4.31 31.13 48.35
C ARG A 250 -4.56 31.61 49.79
N PRO A 251 -5.17 30.86 50.75
CA PRO A 251 -4.68 29.49 51.05
C PRO A 251 -5.62 28.54 51.86
N ARG A 252 -5.06 27.34 52.17
CA ARG A 252 -5.43 26.39 53.28
C ARG A 252 -6.74 25.62 53.07
N GLY A 253 -6.84 24.31 53.23
CA GLY A 253 -6.04 23.34 53.97
C GLY A 253 -7.00 22.30 54.57
N ARG A 254 -6.43 21.17 55.01
CA ARG A 254 -7.00 20.08 55.85
C ARG A 254 -7.72 18.89 55.18
N ARG A 255 -6.94 17.81 55.15
CA ARG A 255 -7.07 16.58 55.98
C ARG A 255 -8.30 15.67 55.76
N LYS A 256 -7.96 14.47 55.27
CA LYS A 256 -8.01 13.18 56.00
C LYS A 256 -9.40 12.67 56.39
N ARG A 257 -9.89 11.68 55.64
CA ARG A 257 -10.31 10.38 56.18
C ARG A 257 -10.45 9.35 55.08
#